data_AF-A0AA88RAT0-F1
#
_entry.id   AF-A0AA88RAT0-F1
#
_cell.length_a   1.000
_cell.length_b   1.000
_cell.length_c   1.000
_cell.angle_alpha   90.00
_cell.angle_beta   90.00
_cell.angle_gamma   90.00
#
_symmetry.space_group_name_H-M   'P 1'
#
loop_
_entity.id
_entity.type
_entity.pdbx_description
1 polymer ?
#
loop_
_entity_poly.entity_id
_entity_poly.type
_entity_poly.pdbx_seq_one_letter_code
_entity_poly.pdbx_strand_id
1 'polypeptide(L)'
;MSTITTQKQSLKESDQELQAWWTEIRTVGHGDKREGWPLLKTPEDLIGILTTMIWVPSGHHAAVNFGQYAYGGYFPNRPTIARTKMPTEDPSDEEWKSFEKRPEEALLKCFPSQLQATKIMAILDVLSNNSPDEEYIREGIEPSWEENPIIKAALEIFSGRLKELEGIIDARNADKGVVPYQLLKPVSEPGVTAQGVPNSISI
;
A
#
# COMPACT_ATOMS: atom_id res chain seq x y z
N MET A 1 -6.32 43.07 -6.17
CA MET A 1 -6.29 41.77 -5.47
C MET A 1 -7.56 40.93 -5.66
N SER A 2 -8.71 41.48 -6.04
CA SER A 2 -9.96 40.71 -6.25
C SER A 2 -10.01 39.90 -7.57
N THR A 3 -9.35 40.36 -8.63
CA THR A 3 -9.52 39.77 -9.98
C THR A 3 -8.72 38.48 -10.24
N ILE A 4 -7.64 38.23 -9.49
CA ILE A 4 -6.76 37.08 -9.71
C ILE A 4 -7.33 35.80 -9.07
N THR A 5 -8.06 35.94 -7.96
CA THR A 5 -8.71 34.81 -7.28
C THR A 5 -9.90 34.28 -8.09
N THR A 6 -10.66 35.17 -8.73
CA THR A 6 -11.85 34.79 -9.51
C THR A 6 -11.50 34.02 -10.80
N GLN A 7 -10.37 34.32 -11.44
CA GLN A 7 -9.95 33.61 -12.66
C GLN A 7 -9.48 32.16 -12.41
N LYS A 8 -8.91 31.86 -11.24
CA LYS A 8 -8.49 30.48 -10.90
C LYS A 8 -9.67 29.59 -10.49
N GLN A 9 -10.71 30.17 -9.89
CA GLN A 9 -11.93 29.44 -9.52
C GLN A 9 -12.74 29.04 -10.76
N SER A 10 -12.85 29.93 -11.76
CA SER A 10 -13.74 29.73 -12.91
C SER A 10 -13.27 28.67 -13.90
N LEU A 11 -11.96 28.42 -14.00
CA LEU A 11 -11.39 27.51 -15.00
C LEU A 11 -11.76 26.04 -14.78
N LYS A 12 -12.07 25.60 -13.55
CA LYS A 12 -12.27 24.17 -13.22
C LYS A 12 -13.72 23.71 -13.28
N GLU A 13 -14.68 24.58 -12.98
CA GLU A 13 -16.10 24.28 -13.24
C GLU A 13 -16.43 24.38 -14.74
N SER A 14 -15.67 25.18 -15.50
CA SER A 14 -15.79 25.25 -16.95
C SER A 14 -15.05 24.13 -17.70
N ASP A 15 -14.17 23.39 -17.02
CA ASP A 15 -13.42 22.28 -17.63
C ASP A 15 -14.34 21.07 -17.81
N GLN A 16 -14.92 20.95 -19.01
CA GLN A 16 -15.88 19.91 -19.31
C GLN A 16 -15.27 18.51 -19.28
N GLU A 17 -13.99 18.37 -19.66
CA GLU A 17 -13.31 17.08 -19.65
C GLU A 17 -13.08 16.61 -18.21
N LEU A 18 -12.60 17.51 -17.34
CA LEU A 18 -12.38 17.17 -15.93
C LEU A 18 -13.69 16.85 -15.19
N GLN A 19 -14.76 17.58 -15.47
CA GLN A 19 -16.09 17.30 -14.89
C GLN A 19 -16.67 15.97 -15.40
N ALA A 20 -16.52 15.69 -16.70
CA ALA A 20 -16.96 14.42 -17.28
C ALA A 20 -16.18 13.24 -16.70
N TRP A 21 -14.85 13.34 -16.62
CA TRP A 21 -13.96 12.35 -16.02
C TRP A 21 -14.37 12.02 -14.58
N TRP A 22 -14.54 13.05 -13.73
CA TRP A 22 -14.93 12.83 -12.34
C TRP A 22 -16.35 12.27 -12.20
N THR A 23 -17.26 12.67 -13.08
CA THR A 23 -18.63 12.13 -13.12
C THR A 23 -18.64 10.66 -13.52
N GLU A 24 -17.85 10.27 -14.51
CA GLU A 24 -17.77 8.89 -14.99
C GLU A 24 -17.19 7.95 -13.93
N ILE A 25 -16.09 8.34 -13.26
CA ILE A 25 -15.52 7.57 -12.14
C ILE A 25 -16.59 7.27 -11.08
N ARG A 26 -17.40 8.29 -10.73
CA ARG A 26 -18.37 8.19 -9.64
C ARG A 26 -19.64 7.44 -10.00
N THR A 27 -20.13 7.62 -11.22
CA THR A 27 -21.46 7.12 -11.63
C THR A 27 -21.38 5.83 -12.44
N VAL A 28 -20.25 5.56 -13.07
CA VAL A 28 -20.00 4.35 -13.87
C VAL A 28 -18.96 3.47 -13.19
N GLY A 29 -17.72 3.96 -13.00
CA GLY A 29 -16.62 3.16 -12.43
C GLY A 29 -16.92 2.63 -11.02
N HIS A 30 -17.59 3.44 -10.21
CA HIS A 30 -18.02 3.13 -8.84
C HIS A 30 -19.50 3.44 -8.61
N GLY A 31 -20.36 3.16 -9.60
CA GLY A 31 -21.80 3.49 -9.55
C GLY A 31 -22.58 2.81 -8.42
N ASP A 32 -22.01 1.79 -7.77
CA ASP A 32 -22.54 1.16 -6.56
C ASP A 32 -22.37 2.03 -5.31
N LYS A 33 -21.37 2.93 -5.27
CA LYS A 33 -21.09 3.83 -4.15
C LYS A 33 -21.80 5.16 -4.32
N ARG A 34 -22.86 5.39 -3.56
CA ARG A 34 -23.72 6.57 -3.70
C ARG A 34 -23.31 7.78 -2.84
N GLU A 35 -22.57 7.55 -1.76
CA GLU A 35 -22.24 8.57 -0.76
C GLU A 35 -20.72 8.64 -0.53
N GLY A 36 -20.25 9.71 0.12
CA GLY A 36 -18.83 9.87 0.51
C GLY A 36 -17.91 10.44 -0.57
N TRP A 37 -18.44 10.92 -1.69
CA TRP A 37 -17.65 11.51 -2.77
C TRP A 37 -17.32 12.99 -2.53
N PRO A 38 -16.06 13.42 -2.73
CA PRO A 38 -15.75 14.85 -2.78
C PRO A 38 -16.40 15.51 -4.01
N LEU A 39 -16.71 16.79 -3.86
CA LEU A 39 -17.10 17.64 -4.98
C LEU A 39 -15.87 17.92 -5.86
N LEU A 40 -16.09 18.45 -7.06
CA LEU A 40 -15.03 18.95 -7.93
C LEU A 40 -15.42 20.37 -8.37
N LYS A 41 -15.36 21.32 -7.44
CA LYS A 41 -15.74 22.73 -7.67
C LYS A 41 -14.57 23.68 -7.49
N THR A 42 -13.64 23.32 -6.63
CA THR A 42 -12.52 24.19 -6.23
C THR A 42 -11.17 23.58 -6.60
N PRO A 43 -10.10 24.39 -6.64
CA PRO A 43 -8.77 23.85 -6.77
C PRO A 43 -8.38 22.87 -5.67
N GLU A 44 -8.82 23.12 -4.45
CA GLU A 44 -8.58 22.31 -3.26
C GLU A 44 -9.26 20.94 -3.39
N ASP A 45 -10.46 20.89 -3.96
CA ASP A 45 -11.15 19.64 -4.28
C ASP A 45 -10.31 18.74 -5.21
N LEU A 46 -9.83 19.32 -6.31
CA LEU A 46 -9.00 18.58 -7.28
C LEU A 46 -7.70 18.09 -6.64
N ILE A 47 -7.06 18.93 -5.80
CA ILE A 47 -5.85 18.53 -5.07
C ILE A 47 -6.15 17.34 -4.16
N GLY A 48 -7.25 17.36 -3.41
CA GLY A 48 -7.64 16.24 -2.54
C GLY A 48 -7.91 14.94 -3.32
N ILE A 49 -8.63 15.05 -4.44
CA ILE A 49 -8.93 13.92 -5.34
C ILE A 49 -7.62 13.32 -5.87
N LEU A 50 -6.77 14.13 -6.52
CA LEU A 50 -5.52 13.65 -7.12
C LEU A 50 -4.54 13.13 -6.07
N THR A 51 -4.44 13.78 -4.91
CA THR A 51 -3.59 13.30 -3.81
C THR A 51 -4.02 11.90 -3.36
N THR A 52 -5.33 11.66 -3.25
CA THR A 52 -5.86 10.34 -2.91
C THR A 52 -5.56 9.32 -4.00
N MET A 53 -5.77 9.70 -5.27
CA MET A 53 -5.51 8.84 -6.42
C MET A 53 -4.02 8.52 -6.62
N ILE A 54 -3.11 9.36 -6.14
CA ILE A 54 -1.66 9.08 -6.13
C ILE A 54 -1.30 8.23 -4.91
N TRP A 55 -1.82 8.56 -3.72
CA TRP A 55 -1.50 7.88 -2.47
C TRP A 55 -1.92 6.40 -2.44
N VAL A 56 -3.14 6.10 -2.91
CA VAL A 56 -3.70 4.75 -2.86
C VAL A 56 -2.85 3.71 -3.64
N PRO A 57 -2.52 3.94 -4.93
CA PRO A 57 -1.73 2.99 -5.68
C PRO A 57 -0.23 3.01 -5.34
N SER A 58 0.27 4.05 -4.66
CA SER A 58 1.68 4.13 -4.25
C SER A 58 1.87 3.73 -2.78
N GLY A 59 1.98 4.70 -1.87
CA GLY A 59 2.36 4.48 -0.48
C GLY A 59 1.40 3.59 0.30
N HIS A 60 0.08 3.67 0.05
CA HIS A 60 -0.86 2.78 0.70
C HIS A 60 -0.67 1.33 0.26
N HIS A 61 -0.62 1.11 -1.05
CA HIS A 61 -0.37 -0.21 -1.64
C HIS A 61 0.93 -0.81 -1.11
N ALA A 62 2.05 -0.07 -1.18
CA ALA A 62 3.35 -0.53 -0.71
C ALA A 62 3.33 -0.95 0.77
N ALA A 63 2.67 -0.16 1.62
CA ALA A 63 2.57 -0.43 3.06
C ALA A 63 1.82 -1.72 3.41
N VAL A 64 0.89 -2.17 2.56
CA VAL A 64 0.13 -3.41 2.78
C VAL A 64 0.61 -4.58 1.94
N ASN A 65 1.46 -4.33 0.93
CA ASN A 65 1.88 -5.32 -0.05
C ASN A 65 3.28 -5.90 0.25
N PHE A 66 4.34 -5.09 0.25
CA PHE A 66 5.73 -5.59 0.29
C PHE A 66 6.15 -6.21 1.63
N GLY A 67 5.34 -6.05 2.68
CA GLY A 67 5.52 -6.72 3.97
C GLY A 67 4.96 -8.14 4.01
N GLN A 68 4.22 -8.57 2.98
CA GLN A 68 3.49 -9.83 2.97
C GLN A 68 4.38 -11.03 3.25
N TYR A 69 5.50 -11.19 2.53
CA TYR A 69 6.43 -12.29 2.77
C TYR A 69 7.22 -12.12 4.07
N ALA A 70 7.69 -10.90 4.38
CA ALA A 70 8.47 -10.64 5.59
C ALA A 70 7.73 -11.04 6.88
N TYR A 71 6.41 -10.80 6.94
CA TYR A 71 5.58 -11.17 8.09
C TYR A 71 4.84 -12.50 7.92
N GLY A 72 4.45 -12.86 6.70
CA GLY A 72 3.61 -14.05 6.42
C GLY A 72 4.39 -15.28 5.95
N GLY A 73 5.66 -15.13 5.58
CA GLY A 73 6.54 -16.24 5.19
C GLY A 73 6.77 -17.23 6.33
N TYR A 74 6.76 -16.75 7.58
CA TYR A 74 6.62 -17.62 8.75
C TYR A 74 5.12 -17.82 9.06
N PHE A 75 4.53 -18.87 8.49
CA PHE A 75 3.08 -19.10 8.54
C PHE A 75 2.42 -19.04 9.94
N PRO A 76 3.06 -19.41 11.07
CA PRO A 76 2.43 -19.28 12.38
C PRO A 76 2.19 -17.83 12.79
N ASN A 77 2.96 -16.88 12.25
CA ASN A 77 2.77 -15.45 12.51
C ASN A 77 1.55 -14.88 11.77
N ARG A 78 1.17 -15.46 10.62
CA ARG A 78 0.00 -15.02 9.84
C ARG A 78 -0.71 -16.21 9.17
N PRO A 79 -1.39 -17.08 9.94
CA PRO A 79 -2.11 -18.21 9.37
C PRO A 79 -3.29 -17.75 8.53
N THR A 80 -3.44 -18.29 7.32
CA THR A 80 -4.51 -17.89 6.38
C THR A 80 -5.81 -18.67 6.56
N ILE A 81 -5.78 -19.79 7.31
CA ILE A 81 -6.94 -20.62 7.60
C ILE A 81 -6.80 -21.29 8.96
N ALA A 82 -7.93 -21.49 9.64
CA ALA A 82 -8.08 -22.41 10.76
C ALA A 82 -8.86 -23.65 10.28
N ARG A 83 -8.29 -24.85 10.46
CA ARG A 83 -8.86 -26.14 10.02
C ARG A 83 -9.65 -26.87 11.09
N THR A 84 -9.62 -26.38 12.33
CA THR A 84 -10.34 -26.94 13.46
C THR A 84 -11.35 -25.93 13.99
N LYS A 85 -12.35 -26.41 14.74
CA LYS A 85 -13.25 -25.54 15.49
C LYS A 85 -12.48 -24.88 16.64
N MET A 86 -13.07 -23.83 17.21
CA MET A 86 -12.60 -23.26 18.46
C MET A 86 -12.63 -24.35 19.55
N PRO A 87 -11.55 -24.50 20.34
CA PRO A 87 -11.60 -25.33 21.54
C PRO A 87 -12.72 -24.87 22.48
N THR A 88 -13.36 -25.82 23.16
CA THR A 88 -14.40 -25.57 24.17
C THR A 88 -13.85 -25.82 25.58
N GLU A 89 -14.49 -25.26 26.60
CA GLU A 89 -14.14 -25.49 28.00
C GLU A 89 -14.43 -26.93 28.47
N ASP A 90 -15.24 -27.66 27.70
CA ASP A 90 -15.60 -29.06 27.93
C ASP A 90 -14.95 -29.99 26.87
N PRO A 91 -13.62 -30.21 26.86
CA PRO A 91 -12.99 -31.16 25.95
C PRO A 91 -13.32 -32.60 26.34
N SER A 92 -13.26 -33.54 25.39
CA SER A 92 -13.29 -34.96 25.74
C SER A 92 -12.03 -35.36 26.53
N ASP A 93 -12.11 -36.43 27.32
CA ASP A 93 -10.94 -36.98 28.02
C ASP A 93 -9.80 -37.33 27.05
N GLU A 94 -10.10 -37.74 25.82
CA GLU A 94 -9.08 -38.01 24.80
C GLU A 94 -8.45 -36.72 24.25
N GLU A 95 -9.26 -35.68 24.00
CA GLU A 95 -8.78 -34.37 23.55
C GLU A 95 -7.86 -33.76 24.60
N TRP A 96 -8.26 -33.82 25.88
CA TRP A 96 -7.47 -33.30 27.00
C TRP A 96 -6.14 -34.04 27.15
N LYS A 97 -6.15 -35.39 27.17
CA LYS A 97 -4.91 -36.19 27.23
C LYS A 97 -4.00 -35.96 26.03
N SER A 98 -4.56 -35.78 24.82
CA SER A 98 -3.76 -35.46 23.64
C SER A 98 -3.09 -34.09 23.77
N PHE A 99 -3.82 -33.09 24.29
CA PHE A 99 -3.30 -31.75 24.49
C PHE A 99 -2.22 -31.71 25.56
N GLU A 100 -2.42 -32.33 26.72
CA GLU A 100 -1.42 -32.40 27.80
C GLU A 100 -0.12 -33.06 27.32
N LYS A 101 -0.22 -34.10 26.48
CA LYS A 101 0.95 -34.80 25.95
C LYS A 101 1.72 -33.97 24.91
N ARG A 102 1.01 -33.25 24.04
CA ARG A 102 1.57 -32.51 22.89
C ARG A 102 0.74 -31.27 22.54
N PRO A 103 0.85 -30.19 23.32
CA PRO A 103 0.01 -29.01 23.12
C PRO A 103 0.27 -28.33 21.77
N GLU A 104 1.48 -28.44 21.22
CA GLU A 104 1.83 -27.90 19.90
C GLU A 104 1.05 -28.56 18.76
N GLU A 105 0.61 -29.81 18.91
CA GLU A 105 -0.22 -30.47 17.90
C GLU A 105 -1.58 -29.80 17.74
N ALA A 106 -2.13 -29.19 18.79
CA ALA A 106 -3.40 -28.47 18.69
C ALA A 106 -3.28 -27.29 17.72
N LEU A 107 -2.20 -26.51 17.83
CA LEU A 107 -1.91 -25.41 16.91
C LEU A 107 -1.60 -25.92 15.50
N LEU A 108 -0.81 -26.99 15.36
CA LEU A 108 -0.49 -27.56 14.04
C LEU A 108 -1.70 -28.18 13.35
N LYS A 109 -2.68 -28.71 14.09
CA LYS A 109 -3.96 -29.19 13.55
C LYS A 109 -4.85 -28.01 13.14
N CYS A 110 -4.84 -26.91 13.90
CA CYS A 110 -5.59 -25.70 13.59
C CYS A 110 -5.02 -24.94 12.39
N PHE A 111 -3.71 -24.66 12.37
CA PHE A 111 -3.04 -23.90 11.32
C PHE A 111 -3.07 -24.58 9.95
N PRO A 112 -2.73 -23.87 8.85
CA PRO A 112 -2.67 -24.47 7.52
C PRO A 112 -1.82 -25.75 7.51
N SER A 113 -2.20 -26.74 6.70
CA SER A 113 -1.33 -27.90 6.46
C SER A 113 -0.04 -27.46 5.79
N GLN A 114 1.02 -28.28 5.83
CA GLN A 114 2.29 -27.95 5.19
C GLN A 114 2.11 -27.59 3.71
N LEU A 115 1.31 -28.36 2.97
CA LEU A 115 1.02 -28.07 1.56
C LEU A 115 0.29 -26.74 1.36
N GLN A 116 -0.64 -26.38 2.25
CA GLN A 116 -1.33 -25.08 2.19
C GLN A 116 -0.39 -23.93 2.53
N ALA A 117 0.42 -24.09 3.58
CA ALA A 117 1.41 -23.09 4.00
C ALA A 117 2.44 -22.83 2.89
N THR A 118 3.04 -23.88 2.31
CA THR A 118 4.02 -23.73 1.21
C THR A 118 3.43 -23.03 -0.01
N LYS A 119 2.18 -23.33 -0.38
CA LYS A 119 1.50 -22.66 -1.49
C LYS A 119 1.33 -21.15 -1.23
N ILE A 120 0.87 -20.79 -0.02
CA ILE A 120 0.72 -19.39 0.36
C ILE A 120 2.08 -18.69 0.41
N MET A 121 3.09 -19.30 1.01
CA MET A 121 4.43 -18.72 1.07
C MET A 121 4.99 -18.40 -0.32
N ALA A 122 4.82 -19.28 -1.30
CA ALA A 122 5.24 -19.03 -2.68
C ALA A 122 4.48 -17.87 -3.32
N ILE A 123 3.18 -17.72 -3.04
CA ILE A 123 2.39 -16.57 -3.53
C ILE A 123 2.88 -15.28 -2.87
N LEU A 124 3.06 -15.26 -1.55
CA LEU A 124 3.53 -14.07 -0.83
C LEU A 124 4.93 -13.65 -1.29
N ASP A 125 5.80 -14.61 -1.62
CA ASP A 125 7.14 -14.34 -2.16
C ASP A 125 7.05 -13.58 -3.48
N VAL A 126 6.25 -14.07 -4.43
CA VAL A 126 6.03 -13.42 -5.73
C VAL A 126 5.42 -12.03 -5.55
N LEU A 127 4.39 -11.89 -4.71
CA LEU A 127 3.71 -10.62 -4.48
C LEU A 127 4.57 -9.60 -3.71
N SER A 128 5.61 -10.02 -3.01
CA SER A 128 6.48 -9.10 -2.25
C SER A 128 7.77 -8.73 -2.99
N ASN A 129 7.91 -9.15 -4.25
CA ASN A 129 9.15 -9.08 -5.00
C ASN A 129 9.17 -7.85 -5.91
N ASN A 130 10.09 -6.92 -5.66
CA ASN A 130 10.28 -5.76 -6.52
C ASN A 130 10.94 -6.16 -7.85
N SER A 131 10.32 -5.77 -8.97
CA SER A 131 10.88 -5.96 -10.31
C SER A 131 12.21 -5.19 -10.48
N PRO A 132 13.18 -5.72 -11.25
CA PRO A 132 14.36 -4.94 -11.63
C PRO A 132 14.04 -3.71 -12.49
N ASP A 133 12.88 -3.70 -13.14
CA ASP A 133 12.42 -2.61 -14.01
C ASP A 133 11.36 -1.73 -13.33
N GLU A 134 11.24 -1.76 -12.00
CA GLU A 134 10.24 -0.98 -11.25
C GLU A 134 10.54 0.53 -11.28
N GLU A 135 9.48 1.35 -11.33
CA GLU A 135 9.56 2.81 -11.25
C GLU A 135 9.01 3.29 -9.90
N TYR A 136 9.91 3.81 -9.06
CA TYR A 136 9.57 4.27 -7.72
C TYR A 136 9.06 5.71 -7.68
N ILE A 137 8.31 6.06 -6.63
CA ILE A 137 7.64 7.36 -6.42
C ILE A 137 8.56 8.59 -6.48
N ARG A 138 9.87 8.38 -6.37
CA ARG A 138 10.89 9.44 -6.39
C ARG A 138 11.62 9.53 -7.74
N GLU A 139 11.44 8.55 -8.61
CA GLU A 139 12.24 8.30 -9.80
C GLU A 139 11.40 8.47 -11.08
N GLY A 140 12.10 8.71 -12.19
CA GLY A 140 11.47 8.91 -13.50
C GLY A 140 10.88 10.32 -13.65
N ILE A 141 11.09 10.89 -14.82
CA ILE A 141 10.35 12.07 -15.28
C ILE A 141 9.97 11.83 -16.74
N GLU A 142 8.70 11.95 -17.04
CA GLU A 142 8.22 11.93 -18.42
C GLU A 142 8.90 13.08 -19.19
N PRO A 143 9.51 12.84 -20.37
CA PRO A 143 10.26 13.87 -21.10
C PRO A 143 9.49 15.17 -21.32
N SER A 144 8.19 15.07 -21.63
CA SER A 144 7.34 16.26 -21.82
C SER A 144 7.13 17.08 -20.55
N TRP A 145 7.27 16.47 -19.37
CA TRP A 145 7.20 17.15 -18.08
C TRP A 145 8.51 17.83 -17.74
N GLU A 146 9.65 17.24 -18.14
CA GLU A 146 10.97 17.82 -17.91
C GLU A 146 11.18 19.11 -18.71
N GLU A 147 10.63 19.18 -19.93
CA GLU A 147 10.69 20.38 -20.78
C GLU A 147 9.94 21.58 -20.17
N ASN A 148 8.99 21.33 -19.27
CA ASN A 148 8.27 22.39 -18.56
C ASN A 148 9.01 22.76 -17.25
N PRO A 149 9.63 23.95 -17.15
CA PRO A 149 10.45 24.30 -15.99
C PRO A 149 9.67 24.38 -14.68
N ILE A 150 8.36 24.68 -14.74
CA ILE A 150 7.52 24.75 -13.54
C ILE A 150 7.23 23.34 -13.01
N ILE A 151 6.91 22.40 -13.90
CA ILE A 151 6.63 21.01 -13.52
C ILE A 151 7.92 20.33 -13.05
N LYS A 152 9.03 20.51 -13.79
CA LYS A 152 10.35 20.01 -13.40
C LYS A 152 10.73 20.46 -11.98
N ALA A 153 10.65 21.76 -11.69
CA ALA A 153 10.98 22.29 -10.37
C ALA A 153 10.08 21.70 -9.26
N ALA A 154 8.78 21.50 -9.53
CA ALA A 154 7.87 20.88 -8.57
C ALA A 154 8.23 19.41 -8.29
N LEU A 155 8.62 18.64 -9.31
CA LEU A 155 9.06 17.25 -9.18
C LEU A 155 10.40 17.15 -8.44
N GLU A 156 11.33 18.07 -8.68
CA GLU A 156 12.60 18.15 -7.94
C GLU A 156 12.37 18.41 -6.44
N ILE A 157 11.45 19.32 -6.10
CA ILE A 157 11.04 19.57 -4.72
C ILE A 157 10.43 18.31 -4.11
N PHE A 158 9.51 17.65 -4.83
CA PHE A 158 8.87 16.42 -4.36
C PHE A 158 9.89 15.31 -4.09
N SER A 159 10.80 15.06 -5.04
CA SER A 159 11.88 14.07 -4.90
C SER A 159 12.82 14.41 -3.74
N GLY A 160 13.15 15.69 -3.54
CA GLY A 160 13.95 16.15 -2.40
C GLY A 160 13.27 15.89 -1.06
N ARG A 161 11.96 16.13 -0.96
CA ARG A 161 11.17 15.87 0.27
C ARG A 161 11.05 14.39 0.59
N LEU A 162 10.92 13.52 -0.42
CA LEU A 162 10.94 12.07 -0.22
C LEU A 162 12.32 11.57 0.26
N LYS A 163 13.42 12.16 -0.21
CA LYS A 163 14.76 11.86 0.31
C LYS A 163 14.91 12.25 1.78
N GLU A 164 14.36 13.40 2.17
CA GLU A 164 14.34 13.84 3.57
C GLU A 164 13.53 12.87 4.44
N LEU A 165 12.37 12.41 3.95
CA LEU A 165 11.54 11.41 4.61
C LEU A 165 12.29 10.09 4.83
N GLU A 166 13.04 9.62 3.83
CA GLU A 166 13.88 8.43 3.93
C GLU A 166 14.86 8.53 5.11
N GLY A 167 15.56 9.67 5.24
CA GLY A 167 16.47 9.91 6.37
C GLY A 167 15.77 9.94 7.73
N ILE A 168 14.52 10.43 7.79
CA ILE A 168 13.70 10.36 9.01
C ILE A 168 13.36 8.90 9.36
N ILE A 169 13.03 8.08 8.37
CA ILE A 169 12.75 6.64 8.56
C ILE A 169 14.00 5.93 9.08
N ASP A 170 15.16 6.17 8.46
CA ASP A 170 16.43 5.57 8.88
C ASP A 170 16.80 5.98 10.33
N ALA A 171 16.61 7.25 10.69
CA ALA A 171 16.85 7.72 12.05
C ALA A 171 15.93 7.05 13.08
N ARG A 172 14.65 6.83 12.74
CA ARG A 172 13.69 6.12 13.61
C ARG A 172 14.01 4.63 13.75
N ASN A 173 14.60 4.02 12.72
CA ASN A 173 15.01 2.63 12.71
C ASN A 173 16.35 2.37 13.43
N ALA A 174 17.03 3.40 13.93
CA ALA A 174 18.33 3.25 14.61
C ALA A 174 18.21 2.61 16.01
N ASP A 175 17.02 2.56 16.59
CA ASP A 175 16.76 1.93 17.89
C ASP A 175 16.97 0.41 17.83
N LYS A 176 17.75 -0.12 18.77
CA LYS A 176 18.12 -1.53 18.81
C LYS A 176 16.99 -2.38 19.44
N GLY A 177 16.74 -3.55 18.85
CA GLY A 177 15.85 -4.57 19.43
C GLY A 177 14.47 -4.69 18.78
N VAL A 178 14.19 -3.89 17.74
CA VAL A 178 12.97 -3.99 16.92
C VAL A 178 13.38 -4.19 15.46
N VAL A 179 12.59 -4.96 14.72
CA VAL A 179 12.77 -5.10 13.26
C VAL A 179 12.53 -3.73 12.62
N PRO A 180 13.47 -3.18 11.82
CA PRO A 180 13.30 -1.90 11.16
C PRO A 180 12.04 -1.84 10.29
N TYR A 181 11.28 -0.76 10.38
CA TYR A 181 10.13 -0.52 9.51
C TYR A 181 10.57 0.24 8.25
N GLN A 182 10.55 -0.44 7.10
CA GLN A 182 11.10 0.11 5.84
C GLN A 182 10.09 0.20 4.68
N LEU A 183 8.84 -0.24 4.89
CA LEU A 183 7.82 -0.33 3.83
C LEU A 183 7.45 0.99 3.15
N LEU A 184 7.80 2.13 3.76
CA LEU A 184 7.58 3.47 3.21
C LEU A 184 8.89 4.16 2.81
N LYS A 185 10.00 3.43 2.71
CA LYS A 185 11.21 3.95 2.07
C LYS A 185 10.92 4.16 0.58
N PRO A 186 11.27 5.33 -0.01
CA PRO A 186 10.81 5.67 -1.35
C PRO A 186 11.27 4.72 -2.45
N VAL A 187 12.46 4.13 -2.33
CA VAL A 187 13.10 3.31 -3.36
C VAL A 187 13.56 1.97 -2.79
N SER A 188 13.74 0.97 -3.65
CA SER A 188 14.27 -0.34 -3.28
C SER A 188 15.13 -0.93 -4.40
N GLU A 189 16.06 -1.80 -4.01
CA GLU A 189 16.67 -2.76 -4.92
C GLU A 189 15.65 -3.85 -5.35
N PRO A 190 15.93 -4.60 -6.44
CA PRO A 190 15.08 -5.69 -6.89
C PRO A 190 15.02 -6.84 -5.87
N GLY A 191 13.91 -7.59 -5.85
CA GLY A 191 13.72 -8.74 -4.95
C GLY A 191 12.80 -8.46 -3.76
N VAL A 192 12.75 -9.42 -2.84
CA VAL A 192 11.92 -9.36 -1.61
C VAL A 192 12.68 -8.60 -0.52
N THR A 193 12.46 -7.29 -0.47
CA THR A 193 13.24 -6.37 0.38
C THR A 193 12.45 -5.78 1.54
N ALA A 194 11.12 -5.87 1.52
CA ALA A 194 10.22 -5.18 2.46
C ALA A 194 10.43 -3.66 2.54
N GLN A 195 10.75 -3.05 1.40
CA GLN A 195 10.93 -1.61 1.19
C GLN A 195 10.59 -1.24 -0.26
N GLY A 196 10.53 0.06 -0.55
CA GLY A 196 10.21 0.61 -1.87
C GLY A 196 8.75 1.03 -1.97
N VAL A 197 8.52 2.20 -2.56
CA VAL A 197 7.17 2.70 -2.87
C VAL A 197 7.08 2.93 -4.38
N PRO A 198 6.49 1.99 -5.13
CA PRO A 198 6.24 2.16 -6.56
C PRO A 198 5.29 3.32 -6.87
N ASN A 199 5.33 3.80 -8.11
CA ASN A 199 4.36 4.77 -8.61
C ASN A 199 2.93 4.19 -8.72
N SER A 200 2.79 2.86 -8.76
CA SER A 200 1.54 2.19 -9.09
C SER A 200 1.33 0.86 -8.35
N ILE A 201 0.18 0.23 -8.58
CA ILE A 201 -0.08 -1.16 -8.16
C ILE A 201 0.57 -2.08 -9.19
N SER A 202 1.90 -2.21 -9.11
CA SER A 202 2.74 -2.90 -10.09
C SER A 202 3.26 -4.26 -9.59
N ILE A 203 3.33 -4.48 -8.28
CA ILE A 203 3.27 -5.81 -7.63
C ILE A 203 3.04 -5.72 -6.13
#